data_AF-A0A353YHT9-F1
#
_entry.id   AF-A0A353YHT9-F1
#
_cell.length_a   1.000
_cell.length_b   1.000
_cell.length_c   1.000
_cell.angle_alpha   90.00
_cell.angle_beta   90.00
_cell.angle_gamma   90.00
#
_symmetry.space_group_name_H-M   'P 1'
#
loop_
_entity.id
_entity.type
_entity.pdbx_description
1 polymer ?
#
loop_
_entity_poly.entity_id
_entity_poly.type
_entity_poly.pdbx_seq_one_letter_code
_entity_poly.pdbx_strand_id
1 'polypeptide(L)' 'MTPFGALVIDVLGGNIRVTLAGSNYAVTYHKPRSSPQLLAKSLPVNEDRHASMTQGEFLALAWRAANDKARELGWVV' A
#
# COMPACT_ATOMS: atom_id res chain seq x y z
N MET A 1 -9.64 8.41 19.27
CA MET A 1 -8.18 8.34 19.08
C MET A 1 -7.91 7.22 18.10
N THR A 2 -7.57 7.52 16.84
CA THR A 2 -7.25 6.50 15.83
C THR A 2 -5.79 6.06 16.02
N PRO A 3 -5.52 4.84 16.51
CA PRO A 3 -4.16 4.44 16.90
C PRO A 3 -3.31 3.90 15.73
N PHE A 4 -3.70 4.16 14.48
CA PHE A 4 -2.90 3.82 13.31
C PHE A 4 -2.79 5.08 12.46
N GLY A 5 -1.55 5.53 12.21
CA GLY A 5 -1.29 6.62 11.28
C GLY A 5 -2.07 6.38 9.99
N ALA A 6 -2.84 7.39 9.57
CA ALA A 6 -3.85 7.24 8.53
C ALA A 6 -3.19 6.82 7.22
N LEU A 7 -3.26 5.52 6.89
CA LEU A 7 -2.90 5.05 5.57
C LEU A 7 -3.83 5.71 4.56
N VAL A 8 -3.25 6.30 3.53
CA VAL A 8 -3.99 6.90 2.41
C VAL A 8 -3.85 5.99 1.21
N ILE A 9 -4.98 5.65 0.58
CA ILE A 9 -5.06 4.75 -0.56
C ILE A 9 -5.53 5.55 -1.77
N ASP A 10 -4.71 5.61 -2.81
CA ASP A 10 -5.01 6.26 -4.08
C ASP A 10 -5.04 5.23 -5.21
N VAL A 11 -6.04 5.33 -6.09
CA VAL A 11 -6.16 4.48 -7.29
C VAL A 11 -5.89 5.33 -8.51
N LEU A 12 -4.75 5.12 -9.16
CA LEU A 12 -4.27 5.95 -10.28
C LEU A 12 -3.72 5.07 -11.41
N GLY A 13 -4.33 5.18 -12.59
CA GLY A 13 -3.83 4.54 -13.82
C GLY A 13 -3.64 3.02 -13.70
N GLY A 14 -4.59 2.32 -13.06
CA GLY A 14 -4.47 0.86 -12.84
C GLY A 14 -3.48 0.45 -11.75
N ASN A 15 -3.04 1.40 -10.91
CA ASN A 15 -2.20 1.13 -9.75
C ASN A 15 -2.94 1.52 -8.46
N ILE A 16 -2.63 0.82 -7.38
CA ILE A 16 -3.05 1.15 -6.02
C ILE A 16 -1.80 1.64 -5.29
N ARG A 17 -1.78 2.92 -4.95
CA ARG A 17 -0.71 3.51 -4.14
C ARG A 17 -1.20 3.60 -2.70
N VAL A 18 -0.38 3.13 -1.77
CA VAL A 18 -0.61 3.27 -0.34
C VAL A 18 0.51 4.12 0.24
N THR A 19 0.15 5.14 1.02
CA THR A 19 1.11 6.00 1.71
C THR A 19 0.77 6.09 3.20
N LEU A 20 1.76 6.36 4.02
CA LEU A 20 1.56 6.70 5.43
C LEU A 20 1.66 8.21 5.60
N ALA A 21 0.59 8.84 6.07
CA ALA A 21 0.59 10.28 6.32
C ALA A 21 1.66 10.67 7.34
N GLY A 22 2.43 11.70 7.02
CA GLY A 22 3.52 12.19 7.89
C GLY A 22 4.83 11.42 7.79
N SER A 23 4.96 10.48 6.84
CA SER A 23 6.25 9.84 6.52
C SER A 23 6.51 9.78 5.02
N ASN A 24 7.73 9.35 4.68
CA ASN A 24 8.14 9.09 3.30
C ASN A 24 7.76 7.68 2.81
N TYR A 25 6.99 6.92 3.59
CA TYR A 25 6.57 5.59 3.19
C TYR A 25 5.49 5.64 2.11
N ALA A 26 5.83 5.04 0.99
CA ALA A 26 4.93 4.82 -0.13
C ALA A 26 5.23 3.46 -0.75
N VAL A 27 4.18 2.72 -1.08
CA VAL A 27 4.24 1.49 -1.86
C VAL A 27 3.21 1.57 -2.97
N THR A 28 3.55 1.06 -4.15
CA THR A 28 2.61 0.99 -5.27
C THR A 28 2.44 -0.45 -5.69
N TYR A 29 1.19 -0.87 -5.80
CA TYR A 29 0.81 -2.17 -6.31
C TYR A 29 0.10 -2.01 -7.65
N HIS A 30 0.22 -3.03 -8.49
CA HIS A 30 -0.50 -3.09 -9.75
C HIS A 30 -0.99 -4.50 -10.01
N LYS A 31 -1.96 -4.62 -10.92
CA LYS A 31 -2.56 -5.87 -11.32
C LYS A 31 -2.19 -6.20 -12.78
N PRO A 32 -1.14 -6.99 -13.03
CA PRO A 32 -0.89 -7.51 -14.37
C PRO A 32 -2.04 -8.40 -14.83
N ARG A 33 -2.40 -8.35 -16.12
CA ARG A 33 -3.40 -9.25 -16.71
C ARG A 33 -3.04 -10.73 -16.57
N SER A 34 -1.74 -11.04 -16.50
CA SER A 34 -1.22 -12.41 -16.40
C SER A 34 -1.15 -12.95 -14.97
N SER A 35 -1.37 -12.12 -13.95
CA SER A 35 -1.26 -12.52 -12.56
C SER A 35 -2.65 -12.63 -11.93
N PRO A 36 -2.91 -13.61 -11.04
CA PRO A 36 -4.13 -13.68 -10.21
C PRO A 36 -4.06 -12.84 -8.93
N GLN A 37 -2.87 -12.33 -8.57
CA GLN A 37 -2.66 -11.44 -7.41
C GLN A 37 -2.15 -10.04 -7.81
N LEU A 38 -2.04 -9.12 -6.83
CA LEU A 38 -1.31 -7.87 -6.99
C LEU A 38 0.20 -8.11 -6.95
N LEU A 39 0.96 -7.30 -7.68
CA LEU A 39 2.42 -7.25 -7.60
C LEU A 39 2.88 -5.85 -7.17
N ALA A 40 3.89 -5.81 -6.32
CA ALA A 40 4.56 -4.56 -5.97
C ALA A 40 5.28 -4.00 -7.20
N LYS A 41 4.99 -2.75 -7.53
CA LYS A 41 5.66 -1.97 -8.58
C LYS A 41 6.78 -1.11 -8.00
N SER A 42 6.60 -0.64 -6.77
CA SER A 42 7.63 0.06 -5.99
C SER A 42 7.48 -0.29 -4.51
N LEU A 43 8.60 -0.30 -3.80
CA LEU A 43 8.67 -0.47 -2.35
C LEU A 43 9.33 0.79 -1.75
N PRO A 44 9.04 1.11 -0.47
CA PRO A 44 9.83 2.10 0.27
C PRO A 44 11.30 1.68 0.28
N VAL A 45 12.21 2.63 0.06
CA VAL A 45 13.65 2.33 -0.10
C VAL A 45 14.38 2.35 1.24
N ASN A 46 13.99 3.24 2.15
CA ASN A 46 14.66 3.45 3.42
C ASN A 46 13.66 3.48 4.58
N GLU A 47 14.12 3.06 5.75
CA GLU A 47 13.42 3.30 7.02
C GLU A 47 13.27 4.81 7.25
N ASP A 48 12.07 5.26 7.58
CA ASP A 48 11.83 6.64 7.97
C ASP A 48 11.81 6.72 9.49
N ARG A 49 12.88 7.29 10.07
CA ARG A 49 13.02 7.43 11.54
C ARG A 49 11.96 8.32 12.18
N HIS A 50 11.24 9.10 11.37
CA HIS A 50 10.15 9.96 11.83
C HIS A 50 8.78 9.32 11.65
N ALA A 51 8.70 8.15 11.00
CA ALA A 51 7.45 7.42 10.87
C ALA A 51 6.96 6.89 12.22
N SER A 52 5.64 6.86 12.37
CA SER A 52 4.98 6.31 13.57
C SER A 52 5.01 4.78 13.64
N MET A 53 5.55 4.10 12.62
CA MET A 53 5.66 2.65 12.52
C MET A 53 6.89 2.30 11.69
N THR A 54 7.36 1.06 11.80
CA THR A 54 8.47 0.55 11.00
C THR A 54 8.10 0.32 9.54
N GLN A 55 9.10 0.18 8.67
CA GLN A 55 8.86 -0.15 7.25
C GLN A 55 8.14 -1.51 7.10
N GLY A 56 8.48 -2.49 7.94
CA GLY A 56 7.85 -3.82 7.92
C GLY A 56 6.36 -3.77 8.30
N GLU A 57 6.03 -3.03 9.34
CA GLU A 57 4.63 -2.81 9.77
C GLU A 57 3.84 -2.07 8.70
N PHE A 58 4.43 -1.02 8.12
CA PHE A 58 3.83 -0.30 6.99
C PHE A 58 3.54 -1.24 5.82
N LEU A 59 4.50 -2.08 5.42
CA LEU A 59 4.34 -3.01 4.29
C LEU A 59 3.24 -4.05 4.56
N ALA A 60 3.14 -4.57 5.79
CA ALA A 60 2.09 -5.52 6.16
C ALA A 60 0.70 -4.88 6.08
N LEU A 61 0.54 -3.68 6.64
CA LEU A 61 -0.73 -2.94 6.60
C LEU A 61 -1.09 -2.49 5.19
N ALA A 62 -0.10 -2.00 4.42
CA ALA A 62 -0.30 -1.56 3.05
C ALA A 62 -0.66 -2.71 2.11
N TRP A 63 -0.05 -3.89 2.28
CA TRP A 63 -0.42 -5.08 1.52
C TRP A 63 -1.88 -5.47 1.75
N ARG A 64 -2.33 -5.48 3.02
CA ARG A 64 -3.72 -5.75 3.37
C ARG A 64 -4.67 -4.73 2.75
N ALA A 65 -4.39 -3.44 2.97
CA ALA A 65 -5.20 -2.33 2.44
C ALA A 65 -5.31 -2.37 0.90
N ALA A 66 -4.21 -2.67 0.20
CA ALA A 66 -4.21 -2.76 -1.25
C ALA A 66 -5.00 -3.97 -1.76
N ASN A 67 -4.93 -5.13 -1.10
CA ASN A 67 -5.72 -6.30 -1.48
C ASN A 67 -7.21 -6.08 -1.22
N ASP A 68 -7.57 -5.48 -0.08
CA ASP A 68 -8.97 -5.15 0.22
C ASP A 68 -9.51 -4.17 -0.83
N LYS A 69 -8.72 -3.14 -1.19
CA LYS A 69 -9.10 -2.23 -2.27
C LYS A 69 -9.19 -2.92 -3.64
N ALA A 70 -8.29 -3.85 -3.94
CA ALA A 70 -8.34 -4.60 -5.19
C ALA A 70 -9.56 -5.52 -5.29
N ARG A 71 -10.02 -6.10 -4.16
CA ARG A 71 -11.28 -6.86 -4.11
C ARG A 71 -12.48 -5.96 -4.36
N GLU A 72 -12.52 -4.77 -3.73
CA GLU A 72 -13.58 -3.78 -3.98
C GLU A 72 -13.65 -3.37 -5.47
N LEU A 73 -12.49 -3.28 -6.14
CA LEU A 73 -12.40 -2.94 -7.55
C LEU A 73 -12.64 -4.15 -8.49
N GLY A 74 -12.83 -5.36 -7.96
CA GLY A 74 -12.97 -6.59 -8.75
C GLY A 74 -11.69 -7.02 -9.49
N TRP A 75 -10.52 -6.55 -9.06
CA TRP A 75 -9.22 -6.90 -9.66
C TRP A 75 -8.70 -8.25 -9.19
N VAL A 76 -9.08 -8.66 -7.99
CA VAL A 76 -8.75 -9.94 -7.38
C VAL A 76 -10.01 -10.52 -6.74
N VAL A 77 -10.13 -11.85 -6.77
CA VAL A 77 -11.25 -12.63 -6.21
C VAL A 77 -10.78 -13.34 -4.96
#